data_AF-A0A519UU30-F1
#
_entry.id   AF-A0A519UU30-F1
#
_cell.length_a   1.000
_cell.length_b   1.000
_cell.length_c   1.000
_cell.angle_alpha   90.00
_cell.angle_beta   90.00
_cell.angle_gamma   90.00
#
_symmetry.space_group_name_H-M   'P 1'
#
loop_
_entity.id
_entity.type
_entity.pdbx_description
1 polymer ?
#
loop_
_entity_poly.entity_id
_entity_poly.type
_entity_poly.pdbx_seq_one_letter_code
_entity_poly.pdbx_strand_id
1 'polypeptide(L)'
;MMVLLNHYPANSYPGQTKALADNTHFNPYGAYEIAQCVILGIKQQNLGIAKYLVDDLPVFNPSKPDDVNKWKWPESPKSSIVKPDGN
;
A
#
# COMPACT_ATOMS: atom_id res chain seq x y z
N MET A 1 -0.46 -10.72 -11.51
CA MET A 1 -1.50 -10.05 -10.69
C MET A 1 -0.90 -8.74 -10.20
N MET A 2 -1.57 -7.62 -10.45
CA MET A 2 -1.06 -6.29 -10.14
C MET A 2 -1.34 -6.00 -8.65
N VAL A 3 -0.40 -6.39 -7.77
CA VAL A 3 -0.62 -6.50 -6.31
C VAL A 3 -0.72 -5.14 -5.60
N LEU A 4 -0.38 -4.03 -6.27
CA LEU A 4 -0.25 -2.71 -5.64
C LEU A 4 -1.57 -1.92 -5.60
N LEU A 5 -2.47 -2.18 -6.52
CA LEU A 5 -3.68 -1.36 -6.72
C LEU A 5 -4.91 -2.04 -6.11
N ASN A 6 -5.98 -1.29 -5.96
CA ASN A 6 -7.21 -1.72 -5.32
C ASN A 6 -8.00 -2.74 -6.18
N HIS A 7 -7.55 -3.99 -6.11
CA HIS A 7 -8.15 -5.15 -6.76
C HIS A 7 -8.56 -6.19 -5.72
N TYR A 8 -9.86 -6.30 -5.49
CA TYR A 8 -10.42 -7.25 -4.54
C TYR A 8 -11.45 -8.16 -5.23
N PRO A 9 -11.35 -9.49 -5.05
CA PRO A 9 -12.38 -10.41 -5.53
C PRO A 9 -13.77 -10.05 -4.99
N ALA A 10 -14.82 -10.48 -5.68
CA ALA A 10 -16.19 -10.36 -5.16
C ALA A 10 -16.29 -10.99 -3.76
N ASN A 11 -17.07 -10.35 -2.89
CA ASN A 11 -17.29 -10.74 -1.50
C ASN A 11 -16.06 -10.64 -0.59
N SER A 12 -15.04 -9.84 -0.95
CA SER A 12 -13.95 -9.50 -0.02
C SER A 12 -14.43 -8.63 1.14
N TYR A 13 -15.42 -7.76 0.88
CA TYR A 13 -16.09 -6.93 1.88
C TYR A 13 -17.60 -7.21 1.95
N PRO A 14 -18.26 -7.01 3.12
CA PRO A 14 -19.70 -7.17 3.25
C PRO A 14 -20.48 -6.34 2.22
N GLY A 15 -21.41 -6.98 1.50
CA GLY A 15 -22.24 -6.31 0.48
C GLY A 15 -21.54 -6.08 -0.88
N GLN A 16 -20.26 -6.41 -1.04
CA GLN A 16 -19.50 -6.24 -2.27
C GLN A 16 -19.71 -7.43 -3.23
N THR A 17 -20.86 -7.49 -3.92
CA THR A 17 -21.20 -8.64 -4.79
C THR A 17 -20.43 -8.71 -6.12
N LYS A 18 -19.74 -7.63 -6.50
CA LYS A 18 -18.90 -7.54 -7.71
C LYS A 18 -17.44 -7.37 -7.31
N ALA A 19 -16.51 -7.85 -8.14
CA ALA A 19 -15.08 -7.56 -7.92
C ALA A 19 -14.82 -6.04 -7.98
N LEU A 20 -13.93 -5.56 -7.11
CA LEU A 20 -13.38 -4.21 -7.19
C LEU A 20 -12.14 -4.27 -8.08
N ALA A 21 -12.08 -3.38 -9.07
CA ALA A 21 -10.95 -3.25 -9.98
C ALA A 21 -10.69 -1.77 -10.23
N ASP A 22 -9.90 -1.17 -9.35
CA ASP A 22 -9.51 0.22 -9.41
C ASP A 22 -8.00 0.30 -9.70
N ASN A 23 -7.67 0.93 -10.83
CA ASN A 23 -6.32 1.04 -11.34
C ASN A 23 -5.65 2.39 -10.98
N THR A 24 -6.32 3.25 -10.23
CA THR A 24 -5.78 4.58 -9.87
C THR A 24 -5.40 4.65 -8.40
N HIS A 25 -6.07 3.91 -7.53
CA HIS A 25 -5.80 3.90 -6.09
C HIS A 25 -4.96 2.69 -5.67
N PHE A 26 -3.94 2.94 -4.85
CA PHE A 26 -3.17 1.89 -4.19
C PHE A 26 -4.01 1.19 -3.11
N ASN A 27 -3.84 -0.13 -2.98
CA ASN A 27 -4.26 -0.83 -1.77
C ASN A 27 -3.24 -0.58 -0.63
N PRO A 28 -3.54 -0.96 0.62
CA PRO A 28 -2.63 -0.73 1.74
C PRO A 28 -1.21 -1.29 1.55
N TYR A 29 -1.08 -2.48 0.95
CA TYR A 29 0.23 -3.08 0.65
C TYR A 29 1.01 -2.25 -0.39
N GLY A 30 0.35 -1.85 -1.48
CA GLY A 30 0.97 -1.02 -2.51
C GLY A 30 1.35 0.36 -1.99
N ALA A 31 0.52 0.98 -1.16
CA ALA A 31 0.83 2.25 -0.52
C ALA A 31 2.06 2.14 0.40
N TYR A 32 2.18 1.04 1.16
CA TYR A 32 3.34 0.75 1.98
C TYR A 32 4.63 0.60 1.15
N GLU A 33 4.59 -0.18 0.07
CA GLU A 33 5.74 -0.33 -0.86
C GLU A 33 6.18 1.01 -1.49
N ILE A 34 5.22 1.85 -1.88
CA ILE A 34 5.53 3.19 -2.42
C ILE A 34 6.12 4.09 -1.34
N ALA A 35 5.63 4.05 -0.10
CA ALA A 35 6.20 4.80 1.01
C ALA A 35 7.67 4.38 1.27
N GLN A 36 7.96 3.09 1.18
CA GLN A 36 9.32 2.55 1.31
C GLN A 36 10.25 3.07 0.19
N CYS A 37 9.75 3.16 -1.05
CA CYS A 37 10.48 3.80 -2.15
C CYS A 37 10.80 5.28 -1.85
N VAL A 38 9.84 6.03 -1.30
CA VAL A 38 10.03 7.44 -0.93
C VAL A 38 11.08 7.58 0.18
N ILE A 39 11.01 6.74 1.22
CA ILE A 39 12.00 6.68 2.30
C ILE A 39 13.39 6.38 1.76
N LEU A 40 13.51 5.39 0.86
CA LEU A 40 14.78 5.04 0.23
C LEU A 40 15.37 6.24 -0.53
N GLY A 41 14.54 6.95 -1.31
CA GLY A 41 14.94 8.17 -2.00
C GLY A 41 15.41 9.26 -1.05
N ILE A 42 14.68 9.51 0.05
CA ILE A 42 15.07 10.47 1.09
C ILE A 42 16.48 10.17 1.63
N LYS A 43 16.76 8.90 1.93
CA LYS A 43 18.07 8.44 2.45
C LYS A 43 19.16 8.58 1.38
N GLN A 44 18.93 8.10 0.16
CA GLN A 44 19.91 8.11 -0.93
C GLN A 44 20.28 9.52 -1.38
N GLN A 45 19.32 10.45 -1.34
CA GLN A 45 19.55 11.85 -1.70
C GLN A 45 20.05 12.70 -0.51
N ASN A 46 20.27 12.08 0.66
CA ASN A 46 20.76 12.74 1.87
C ASN A 46 19.94 13.99 2.25
N LEU A 47 18.62 13.91 2.15
CA LEU A 47 17.75 15.04 2.48
C LEU A 47 17.74 15.29 3.99
N GLY A 48 17.75 16.56 4.40
CA GLY A 48 17.79 16.93 5.83
C GLY A 48 16.58 16.45 6.66
N ILE A 49 15.50 16.02 6.00
CA ILE A 49 14.33 15.40 6.66
C ILE A 49 14.59 13.95 7.09
N ALA A 50 15.67 13.31 6.62
CA ALA A 50 16.01 11.93 6.98
C ALA A 50 16.19 11.75 8.50
N LYS A 51 16.59 12.82 9.22
CA LYS A 51 16.74 12.83 10.69
C LYS A 51 15.43 12.64 11.47
N TYR A 52 14.28 12.70 10.80
CA TYR A 52 12.97 12.49 11.40
C TYR A 52 12.36 11.12 11.08
N LEU A 53 13.08 10.28 10.32
CA LEU A 53 12.68 8.90 10.09
C LEU A 53 12.93 8.09 11.36
N VAL A 54 12.08 7.09 11.61
CA VAL A 54 12.32 6.14 12.72
C VAL A 54 13.57 5.30 12.44
N ASP A 55 14.30 4.95 13.49
CA ASP A 55 15.62 4.32 13.37
C ASP A 55 15.55 2.84 12.96
N ASP A 56 14.44 2.17 13.24
CA ASP A 56 14.22 0.73 13.05
C ASP A 56 13.55 0.37 11.71
N LEU A 57 13.69 1.24 10.70
CA LEU A 57 13.15 0.98 9.37
C LEU A 57 13.82 -0.27 8.73
N PRO A 58 13.04 -1.20 8.18
CA PRO A 58 13.58 -2.38 7.52
C PRO A 58 14.37 -2.00 6.26
N VAL A 59 15.32 -2.87 5.88
CA VAL A 59 16.02 -2.74 4.61
C VAL A 59 15.05 -3.04 3.47
N PHE A 60 14.94 -2.10 2.54
CA PHE A 60 14.02 -2.18 1.41
C PHE A 60 14.76 -2.22 0.08
N ASN A 61 14.26 -3.03 -0.87
CA ASN A 61 14.76 -3.09 -2.24
C ASN A 61 13.57 -3.01 -3.23
N PRO A 62 13.43 -1.93 -4.02
CA PRO A 62 12.30 -1.78 -4.93
C PRO A 62 12.28 -2.83 -6.06
N SER A 63 13.41 -3.46 -6.40
CA SER A 63 13.46 -4.56 -7.37
C SER A 63 13.02 -5.90 -6.78
N LYS A 64 12.85 -5.99 -5.46
CA LYS A 64 12.35 -7.16 -4.75
C LYS A 64 11.38 -6.71 -3.65
N PRO A 65 10.12 -6.42 -4.02
CA PRO A 65 9.06 -6.05 -3.09
C PRO A 65 8.92 -7.02 -1.91
N ASP A 66 8.36 -6.55 -0.80
CA ASP A 66 8.12 -7.40 0.37
C ASP A 66 7.13 -8.54 0.05
N ASP A 67 7.24 -9.65 0.76
CA ASP A 67 6.33 -10.77 0.56
C ASP A 67 4.94 -10.43 1.10
N VAL A 68 3.99 -10.16 0.20
CA VAL A 68 2.60 -9.79 0.51
C VAL A 68 1.91 -10.78 1.46
N ASN A 69 2.31 -12.07 1.47
CA ASN A 69 1.70 -13.06 2.36
C ASN A 69 2.18 -12.93 3.82
N LYS A 70 3.40 -12.42 3.99
CA LYS A 70 4.02 -12.17 5.30
C LYS A 70 3.69 -10.78 5.83
N TRP A 71 3.48 -9.81 4.94
CA TRP A 71 3.02 -8.48 5.31
C TRP A 71 1.62 -8.55 5.94
N LYS A 72 1.40 -7.79 7.00
CA LYS A 72 0.13 -7.76 7.74
C LYS A 72 -0.29 -6.31 7.93
N TRP A 73 -1.54 -6.05 7.56
CA TRP A 73 -2.23 -4.82 7.82
C TRP A 73 -3.62 -5.16 8.35
N PRO A 74 -3.99 -4.68 9.54
CA PRO A 74 -5.32 -4.92 10.07
C PRO A 74 -6.35 -4.16 9.23
N GLU A 75 -7.40 -4.85 8.79
CA GLU A 75 -8.52 -4.21 8.11
C GLU A 75 -9.17 -3.16 9.00
N SER A 76 -9.65 -2.08 8.37
CA SER A 76 -10.42 -1.06 9.07
C SER A 76 -11.71 -1.69 9.63
N PRO A 77 -12.11 -1.38 10.87
CA PRO A 77 -13.39 -1.84 11.42
C PRO A 77 -14.62 -1.41 10.60
N LYS A 78 -14.46 -0.37 9.78
CA LYS A 78 -15.47 0.14 8.86
C LYS A 78 -14.95 0.07 7.44
N SER A 79 -15.74 -0.52 6.55
CA SER A 79 -15.51 -0.51 5.11
C SER A 79 -16.74 0.05 4.40
N SER A 80 -16.51 0.69 3.25
CA SER A 80 -17.55 1.17 2.35
C SER A 80 -17.35 0.50 1.00
N ILE A 81 -18.46 0.08 0.37
CA ILE A 81 -18.44 -0.41 -1.01
C ILE A 81 -18.65 0.72 -2.03
N VAL A 82 -18.93 1.93 -1.56
CA VAL A 82 -19.05 3.12 -2.42
C VAL A 82 -17.66 3.56 -2.82
N LYS A 83 -17.43 3.68 -4.13
CA LYS A 83 -16.18 4.21 -4.67
C LYS A 83 -15.96 5.63 -4.11
N PRO A 84 -14.77 5.97 -3.61
CA PRO A 84 -14.48 7.33 -3.16
C PRO A 84 -14.63 8.34 -4.30
N ASP A 85 -15.06 9.56 -3.96
CA ASP A 85 -15.18 10.67 -4.89
C ASP A 85 -13.80 11.12 -5.38
N GLY A 86 -13.72 11.54 -6.65
CA GLY A 86 -12.48 12.00 -7.28
C GLY A 86 -11.92 11.01 -8.29
N ASN A 87 -12.11 11.31 -9.57
CA ASN A 87 -11.37 10.75 -10.71
C ASN A 87 -11.39 11.74 -11.86
#